data_AF-A0A6G3XIP8-F1
#
_entry.id   AF-A0A6G3XIP8-F1
#
_cell.length_a   1.000
_cell.length_b   1.000
_cell.length_c   1.000
_cell.angle_alpha   90.00
_cell.angle_beta   90.00
_cell.angle_gamma   90.00
#
_symmetry.space_group_name_H-M   'P 1'
#
loop_
_entity.id
_entity.type
_entity.pdbx_description
1 polymer ?
#
loop_
_entity_poly.entity_id
_entity_poly.type
_entity_poly.pdbx_seq_one_letter_code
_entity_poly.pdbx_strand_id
1 'polypeptide(L)'
;MSFLTLGHRGVMGVEPENTLRSFVRAEASGMDAIELDLHLSKDGALVVMHDVDVDRTTDGSGPIAARTLAELRELDAGQGER
;
A
#
# COMPACT_ATOMS: atom_id res chain seq x y z
N MET A 1 -15.71 19.63 -19.37
CA MET A 1 -14.42 19.06 -18.92
C MET A 1 -14.74 18.07 -17.82
N SER A 2 -14.27 16.83 -17.92
CA SER A 2 -14.36 15.87 -16.82
C SER A 2 -13.19 16.13 -15.88
N PHE A 3 -13.42 16.09 -14.57
CA PHE A 3 -12.32 16.02 -13.61
C PHE A 3 -11.79 14.58 -13.57
N LEU A 4 -10.46 14.43 -13.50
CA LEU A 4 -9.83 13.15 -13.24
C LEU A 4 -9.86 12.88 -11.73
N THR A 5 -10.39 11.74 -11.35
CA THR A 5 -10.46 11.28 -9.96
C THR A 5 -9.42 10.19 -9.72
N LEU A 6 -8.60 10.37 -8.69
CA LEU A 6 -7.56 9.43 -8.32
C LEU A 6 -7.83 8.89 -6.92
N GLY A 7 -7.77 7.58 -6.77
CA GLY A 7 -7.71 6.93 -5.49
C GLY A 7 -6.33 7.09 -4.86
N HIS A 8 -6.17 8.07 -3.98
CA HIS A 8 -4.95 8.27 -3.18
C HIS A 8 -4.73 7.04 -2.27
N ARG A 9 -3.68 6.27 -2.58
CA ARG A 9 -3.39 4.96 -1.98
C ARG A 9 -4.56 3.98 -2.09
N GLY A 10 -5.30 4.06 -3.20
CA GLY A 10 -6.60 3.44 -3.41
C GLY A 10 -7.74 4.25 -2.78
N VAL A 11 -8.60 3.64 -1.98
CA VAL A 11 -9.65 4.33 -1.21
C VAL A 11 -9.33 4.27 0.28
N MET A 12 -8.24 4.92 0.68
CA MET A 12 -7.70 4.83 2.05
C MET A 12 -8.63 5.27 3.18
N GLY A 13 -9.71 5.99 2.86
CA GLY A 13 -10.78 6.31 3.81
C GLY A 13 -11.77 5.17 4.08
N VAL A 14 -11.67 4.07 3.33
CA VAL A 14 -12.63 2.94 3.34
C VAL A 14 -11.92 1.60 3.52
N GLU A 15 -10.79 1.39 2.81
CA GLU A 15 -9.99 0.17 2.85
C GLU A 15 -8.55 0.48 3.30
N PRO A 16 -7.77 -0.50 3.78
CA PRO A 16 -6.38 -0.29 4.18
C PRO A 16 -5.54 0.32 3.04
N GLU A 17 -4.87 1.44 3.30
CA GLU A 17 -4.12 2.17 2.27
C GLU A 17 -3.05 1.29 1.58
N ASN A 18 -2.77 1.56 0.30
CA ASN A 18 -1.69 0.91 -0.45
C ASN A 18 -1.80 -0.64 -0.55
N THR A 19 -3.02 -1.18 -0.41
CA THR A 19 -3.31 -2.61 -0.58
C THR A 19 -4.07 -2.90 -1.88
N LEU A 20 -3.98 -4.13 -2.38
CA LEU A 20 -4.76 -4.57 -3.53
C LEU A 20 -6.26 -4.44 -3.28
N ARG A 21 -6.74 -4.74 -2.06
CA ARG A 21 -8.12 -4.50 -1.66
C ARG A 21 -8.56 -3.04 -1.86
N SER A 22 -7.74 -2.09 -1.44
CA SER A 22 -8.02 -0.67 -1.61
C SER A 22 -8.03 -0.25 -3.08
N PHE A 23 -7.15 -0.83 -3.90
CA PHE A 23 -7.13 -0.59 -5.34
C PHE A 23 -8.35 -1.18 -6.06
N VAL A 24 -8.75 -2.40 -5.72
CA VAL A 24 -9.97 -3.03 -6.24
C VAL A 24 -11.22 -2.24 -5.83
N ARG A 25 -11.24 -1.70 -4.59
CA ARG A 25 -12.31 -0.79 -4.16
C ARG A 25 -12.35 0.49 -4.97
N ALA A 26 -11.20 1.06 -5.33
CA ALA A 26 -11.12 2.28 -6.15
C ALA A 26 -11.71 2.04 -7.54
N GLU A 27 -11.34 0.93 -8.19
CA GLU A 27 -11.92 0.50 -9.46
C GLU A 27 -13.44 0.32 -9.35
N ALA A 28 -13.91 -0.42 -8.33
CA ALA A 28 -15.34 -0.64 -8.09
C ALA A 28 -16.11 0.66 -7.77
N SER A 29 -15.42 1.69 -7.28
CA SER A 29 -15.99 3.02 -7.00
C SER A 29 -16.00 3.94 -8.22
N GLY A 30 -15.51 3.47 -9.38
CA GLY A 30 -15.51 4.23 -10.63
C GLY A 30 -14.46 5.35 -10.68
N MET A 31 -13.38 5.23 -9.91
CA MET A 31 -12.25 6.16 -9.99
C MET A 31 -11.49 5.96 -11.30
N ASP A 32 -10.94 7.04 -11.85
CA ASP A 32 -10.25 6.99 -13.14
C ASP A 32 -8.84 6.39 -13.05
N ALA A 33 -8.19 6.55 -11.89
CA ALA A 33 -6.88 5.97 -11.62
C ALA A 33 -6.68 5.73 -10.12
N ILE A 34 -5.61 5.00 -9.80
CA ILE A 34 -5.07 4.87 -8.44
C ILE A 34 -3.72 5.58 -8.37
N GLU A 35 -3.40 6.07 -7.20
CA GLU A 35 -2.08 6.52 -6.82
C GLU A 35 -1.53 5.57 -5.75
N LEU A 36 -0.21 5.38 -5.74
CA LEU A 36 0.49 4.53 -4.80
C LEU A 36 1.91 5.04 -4.55
N ASP A 37 2.45 4.63 -3.40
CA ASP A 37 3.79 4.98 -2.94
C ASP A 37 4.74 3.78 -3.03
N LEU A 38 6.02 3.99 -3.37
CA LEU A 38 7.00 2.91 -3.53
C LEU A 38 8.26 3.13 -2.69
N HIS A 39 8.74 2.03 -2.10
CA HIS A 39 10.07 1.91 -1.52
C HIS A 39 10.80 0.67 -2.06
N LEU A 40 12.11 0.63 -1.83
CA LEU A 40 12.93 -0.57 -2.04
C LEU A 40 13.12 -1.32 -0.72
N SER A 41 12.92 -2.62 -0.77
CA SER A 41 13.33 -3.56 0.29
C SER A 41 14.84 -3.76 0.32
N LYS A 42 15.33 -4.44 1.35
CA LYS A 42 16.76 -4.79 1.54
C LYS A 42 17.36 -5.55 0.36
N ASP A 43 16.57 -6.41 -0.29
CA ASP A 43 16.96 -7.21 -1.45
C ASP A 43 16.54 -6.58 -2.80
N GLY A 44 16.13 -5.31 -2.79
CA GLY A 44 15.92 -4.50 -3.99
C GLY A 44 14.57 -4.70 -4.69
N ALA A 45 13.62 -5.41 -4.07
CA ALA A 45 12.26 -5.49 -4.57
C ALA A 45 11.48 -4.20 -4.27
N LEU A 46 10.62 -3.79 -5.21
CA LEU A 46 9.65 -2.71 -5.03
C LEU A 46 8.53 -3.15 -4.07
N VAL A 47 8.21 -2.28 -3.12
CA VAL A 47 7.18 -2.50 -2.09
C VAL A 47 6.26 -1.29 -2.09
N VAL A 48 4.95 -1.55 -2.05
CA VAL A 48 3.94 -0.49 -2.00
C VAL A 48 3.69 -0.11 -0.54
N MET A 49 4.19 1.06 -0.13
CA MET A 49 4.05 1.59 1.24
C MET A 49 4.37 3.08 1.22
N HIS A 50 3.64 3.87 2.01
CA HIS A 50 3.93 5.31 2.10
C HIS A 50 5.11 5.61 3.01
N ASP A 51 5.04 5.12 4.25
CA ASP A 51 6.00 5.41 5.29
C ASP A 51 7.32 4.67 5.01
N VAL A 52 8.44 5.19 5.54
CA VAL A 52 9.75 4.51 5.45
C VAL A 52 9.86 3.31 6.39
N ASP A 53 9.03 3.29 7.43
CA ASP A 53 8.90 2.25 8.43
C ASP A 53 7.52 1.56 8.29
N VAL A 54 7.42 0.30 8.71
CA VAL A 54 6.19 -0.49 8.57
C VAL A 54 5.17 -0.26 9.71
N ASP A 55 5.54 0.50 10.73
CA ASP A 55 4.89 0.56 12.05
C ASP A 55 3.43 1.04 12.03
N ARG A 56 3.09 2.00 11.16
CA ARG A 56 1.77 2.65 11.19
C ARG A 56 0.68 1.80 10.56
N THR A 57 1.01 1.08 9.49
CA THR A 57 0.06 0.42 8.60
C THR A 57 0.13 -1.09 8.66
N THR A 58 1.08 -1.65 9.41
CA THR A 58 1.23 -3.09 9.59
C THR A 58 1.24 -3.51 11.05
N ASP A 59 1.28 -4.82 11.31
CA ASP A 59 1.52 -5.41 12.62
C ASP A 59 3.02 -5.59 12.97
N GLY A 60 3.92 -5.06 12.14
CA GLY A 60 5.36 -5.08 12.33
C GLY A 60 5.95 -3.75 12.82
N SER A 61 7.27 -3.69 12.92
CA SER A 61 8.00 -2.46 13.24
C SER A 61 9.36 -2.36 12.53
N GLY A 62 9.82 -1.14 12.28
CA GLY A 62 11.12 -0.80 11.73
C GLY A 62 11.15 -0.56 10.21
N PRO A 63 12.32 -0.22 9.67
CA PRO A 63 12.45 0.31 8.31
C PRO A 63 12.28 -0.76 7.24
N ILE A 64 11.58 -0.42 6.16
CA ILE A 64 11.41 -1.26 4.97
C ILE A 64 12.78 -1.66 4.40
N ALA A 65 13.71 -0.71 4.33
CA ALA A 65 15.06 -0.92 3.81
C ALA A 65 15.90 -1.95 4.59
N ALA A 66 15.48 -2.34 5.80
CA ALA A 66 16.16 -3.36 6.59
C ALA A 66 15.56 -4.77 6.44
N ARG A 67 14.47 -4.92 5.69
CA ARG A 67 13.74 -6.18 5.51
C ARG A 67 13.75 -6.64 4.05
N THR A 68 13.91 -7.93 3.83
CA THR A 68 13.72 -8.57 2.51
C THR A 68 12.25 -8.60 2.12
N LEU A 69 11.93 -8.77 0.84
CA LEU A 69 10.55 -8.93 0.39
C LEU A 69 9.83 -10.08 1.10
N ALA A 70 10.53 -11.20 1.33
CA ALA A 70 9.97 -12.35 2.03
C ALA A 70 9.58 -12.02 3.48
N GLU A 71 10.40 -11.25 4.20
CA GLU A 71 10.09 -10.80 5.56
C GLU A 71 8.96 -9.78 5.59
N LEU A 72 8.85 -8.94 4.56
CA LEU A 72 7.76 -7.94 4.45
C LEU A 72 6.40 -8.60 4.16
N ARG A 73 6.37 -9.66 3.36
CA ARG A 73 5.14 -10.43 3.03
C ARG A 73 4.54 -11.20 4.21
N GLU A 74 5.21 -11.25 5.35
CA GLU A 74 4.63 -11.85 6.56
C GLU A 74 3.79 -10.86 7.36
N LEU A 75 3.92 -9.55 7.08
CA LEU A 75 3.23 -8.48 7.80
C LEU A 75 1.80 -8.30 7.29
N ASP A 76 0.84 -8.10 8.18
CA ASP A 76 -0.54 -7.76 7.85
C ASP A 76 -0.68 -6.23 7.71
N ALA A 77 -0.83 -5.75 6.48
CA ALA A 77 -1.04 -4.34 6.14
C ALA A 77 -2.49 -3.85 6.36
N GLY A 78 -3.30 -4.65 7.08
CA GLY A 78 -4.68 -4.37 7.41
C GLY A 78 -5.63 -5.40 6.81
N GLN A 79 -6.48 -5.97 7.67
CA GLN A 79 -7.55 -6.90 7.30
C GLN A 79 -7.07 -8.14 6.49
N GLY A 80 -5.83 -8.59 6.70
CA GLY A 80 -5.26 -9.78 6.06
C GLY A 80 -4.53 -9.53 4.73
N GLU A 81 -4.34 -8.28 4.32
CA GLU A 81 -3.52 -7.94 3.15
C GLU A 81 -2.03 -8.06 3.50
N ARG A 82 -1.24 -8.68 2.62
CA ARG A 82 0.21 -8.94 2.82
C ARG A 82 1.01 -8.80 1.54
#